data_AF-A0A645G6I3-F1
#
_entry.id   AF-A0A645G6I3-F1
#
_cell.length_a   1.000
_cell.length_b   1.000
_cell.length_c   1.000
_cell.angle_alpha   90.00
_cell.angle_beta   90.00
_cell.angle_gamma   90.00
#
_symmetry.space_group_name_H-M   'P 1'
#
loop_
_entity.id
_entity.type
_entity.pdbx_description
1 polymer ?
#
loop_
_entity_poly.entity_id
_entity_poly.type
_entity_poly.pdbx_seq_one_letter_code
_entity_poly.pdbx_strand_id
1 'polypeptide(L)'
;MKTAEGDARAKLVLDAYVYQIAKGIGELAAALDGELDAVILTGGMAHSRELVELVGRKIKFLGKTVVLPGENELESLAAGALRVLRGEERAKIYPTGEYA
;
A
#
# COMPACT_ATOMS: atom_id res chain seq x y z
N MET A 1 10.06 3.26 15.35
CA MET A 1 10.36 1.82 15.52
C MET A 1 11.50 1.72 16.51
N LYS A 2 11.46 0.85 17.54
CA LYS A 2 12.71 0.55 18.28
C LYS A 2 13.71 0.05 17.23
N THR A 3 14.86 0.71 17.15
CA THR A 3 15.88 0.42 16.16
C THR A 3 16.23 -1.07 16.26
N ALA A 4 16.20 -1.79 15.14
CA ALA A 4 16.62 -3.20 15.11
C ALA A 4 18.12 -3.35 15.44
N GLU A 5 18.86 -2.23 15.47
CA GLU A 5 20.23 -2.17 15.94
C GLU A 5 20.33 -2.65 17.40
N GLY A 6 20.99 -3.79 17.56
CA GLY A 6 21.24 -4.40 18.88
C GLY A 6 20.14 -5.33 19.39
N ASP A 7 18.98 -5.44 18.71
CA ASP A 7 17.90 -6.37 19.09
C ASP A 7 17.64 -7.39 17.98
N ALA A 8 18.16 -8.60 18.19
CA ALA A 8 18.03 -9.72 17.25
C ALA A 8 16.56 -10.13 17.00
N ARG A 9 15.68 -10.00 18.01
CA ARG A 9 14.26 -10.34 17.86
C ARG A 9 13.54 -9.27 17.06
N ALA A 10 13.81 -7.99 17.32
CA ALA A 10 13.27 -6.90 16.54
C ALA A 10 13.69 -6.99 15.06
N LYS A 11 14.96 -7.32 14.80
CA LYS A 11 15.46 -7.58 13.45
C LYS A 11 14.72 -8.72 12.76
N LEU A 12 14.55 -9.86 13.43
CA LEU A 12 13.83 -11.01 12.88
C LEU A 12 12.38 -10.63 12.49
N VAL A 13 11.68 -9.90 13.35
CA VAL A 13 10.31 -9.45 13.09
C VAL A 13 10.26 -8.47 11.92
N LEU A 14 11.19 -7.51 11.83
CA LEU A 14 11.28 -6.59 10.70
C LEU A 14 11.55 -7.33 9.39
N ASP A 15 12.52 -8.25 9.38
CA ASP A 15 12.86 -9.04 8.19
C ASP A 15 11.66 -9.90 7.73
N ALA A 16 10.93 -10.50 8.67
CA ALA A 16 9.71 -11.26 8.39
C ALA A 16 8.59 -10.35 7.84
N TYR A 17 8.44 -9.14 8.39
CA TYR A 17 7.45 -8.18 7.92
C TYR A 17 7.74 -7.71 6.49
N VAL A 18 9.00 -7.33 6.22
CA VAL A 18 9.50 -6.98 4.87
C VAL A 18 9.29 -8.13 3.89
N TYR A 19 9.56 -9.37 4.32
CA TYR A 19 9.37 -10.56 3.50
C TYR A 19 7.90 -10.74 3.11
N GLN A 20 6.96 -10.60 4.05
CA GLN A 20 5.53 -10.75 3.76
C GLN A 20 5.00 -9.66 2.82
N ILE A 21 5.41 -8.40 3.01
CA ILE A 21 5.06 -7.31 2.09
C ILE A 21 5.55 -7.64 0.67
N ALA A 22 6.83 -7.97 0.53
CA ALA A 22 7.42 -8.26 -0.79
C ALA A 22 6.78 -9.49 -1.46
N LYS A 23 6.46 -10.53 -0.69
CA LYS A 23 5.78 -11.73 -1.18
C LYS A 23 4.37 -11.40 -1.67
N GLY A 24 3.59 -10.62 -0.91
CA GLY A 24 2.25 -10.20 -1.31
C GLY A 24 2.26 -9.36 -2.59
N ILE A 25 3.24 -8.46 -2.75
CA ILE A 25 3.43 -7.71 -4.01
C ILE A 25 3.75 -8.68 -5.17
N GLY A 26 4.64 -9.65 -4.95
CA GLY A 26 4.99 -10.65 -5.96
C GLY A 26 3.83 -11.59 -6.36
N GLU A 27 2.94 -11.91 -5.43
CA GLU A 27 1.74 -12.71 -5.71
C GLU A 27 0.80 -11.98 -6.68
N LEU A 28 0.64 -10.66 -6.52
CA LEU A 28 -0.17 -9.83 -7.43
C LEU A 28 0.45 -9.68 -8.81
N ALA A 29 1.78 -9.73 -8.93
CA ALA A 29 2.46 -9.71 -10.23
C ALA A 29 2.03 -10.88 -11.12
N ALA A 30 1.79 -12.06 -10.55
CA ALA A 30 1.29 -13.21 -11.30
C ALA A 30 -0.16 -13.02 -11.78
N ALA A 31 -1.00 -12.32 -11.01
CA ALA A 31 -2.37 -12.00 -11.41
C ALA A 31 -2.45 -10.99 -12.57
N LEU A 32 -1.33 -10.30 -12.86
CA LEU A 32 -1.18 -9.35 -13.96
C LEU A 32 -0.32 -9.92 -15.10
N ASP A 33 -0.13 -11.24 -15.16
CA ASP A 33 0.73 -11.91 -16.15
C ASP A 33 2.18 -11.37 -16.20
N GLY A 34 2.64 -10.75 -15.11
CA GLY A 34 3.94 -10.09 -15.03
C GLY A 34 4.01 -8.74 -15.75
N GLU A 35 2.91 -8.23 -16.28
CA GLU A 35 2.82 -6.93 -16.97
C GLU A 35 2.51 -5.82 -15.96
N LEU A 36 3.54 -5.27 -15.33
CA LEU A 36 3.40 -4.18 -14.35
C LEU A 36 3.95 -2.85 -14.90
N ASP A 37 3.15 -1.79 -14.81
CA ASP A 37 3.63 -0.42 -15.04
C ASP A 37 4.47 0.10 -13.86
N ALA A 38 3.97 -0.11 -12.64
CA ALA A 38 4.63 0.30 -11.40
C ALA A 38 4.07 -0.41 -10.17
N VAL A 39 4.88 -0.48 -9.12
CA VAL A 39 4.44 -0.76 -7.74
C VAL A 39 4.39 0.55 -6.96
N ILE A 40 3.25 0.85 -6.33
CA ILE A 40 3.08 2.04 -5.50
C ILE A 40 3.11 1.64 -4.02
N LEU A 41 4.07 2.18 -3.27
CA LEU A 41 4.14 2.06 -1.82
C LEU A 41 3.49 3.31 -1.19
N THR A 42 2.34 3.10 -0.55
CA THR A 42 1.52 4.16 0.09
C THR A 42 1.17 3.79 1.54
N GLY A 43 0.32 4.59 2.19
CA GLY A 43 -0.08 4.42 3.58
C GLY A 43 0.91 5.02 4.56
N GLY A 44 0.55 5.07 5.85
CA GLY A 44 1.38 5.68 6.89
C GLY A 44 2.79 5.05 7.01
N MET A 45 2.92 3.75 6.73
CA MET A 45 4.20 3.04 6.83
C MET A 45 5.21 3.44 5.75
N ALA A 46 4.76 3.99 4.63
CA ALA A 46 5.64 4.47 3.56
C ALA A 46 6.44 5.73 3.94
N HIS A 47 6.16 6.37 5.09
CA HIS A 47 7.03 7.39 5.66
C HIS A 47 8.36 6.82 6.20
N SER A 48 8.42 5.52 6.50
CA SER A 48 9.63 4.85 6.95
C SER A 48 10.57 4.58 5.77
N ARG A 49 11.60 5.40 5.59
CA ARG A 49 12.63 5.21 4.54
C ARG A 49 13.28 3.84 4.64
N GLU A 50 13.61 3.39 5.85
CA GLU A 50 14.23 2.08 6.09
C GLU A 50 13.35 0.94 5.56
N LEU A 51 12.06 0.97 5.89
CA LEU A 51 11.10 -0.06 5.43
C LEU A 51 10.94 -0.03 3.91
N VAL A 52 10.78 1.16 3.33
CA VAL A 52 10.65 1.36 1.89
C VAL A 52 11.87 0.82 1.15
N GLU A 53 13.07 1.09 1.64
CA GLU A 53 14.31 0.57 1.04
C GLU A 53 14.43 -0.95 1.17
N LEU A 54 14.08 -1.51 2.33
CA LEU A 54 14.11 -2.96 2.58
C LEU A 54 13.15 -3.71 1.65
N VAL A 55 11.92 -3.22 1.51
CA VAL A 55 10.91 -3.78 0.60
C VAL A 55 11.35 -3.57 -0.85
N GLY A 56 11.73 -2.35 -1.21
CA GLY A 56 12.19 -1.97 -2.56
C GLY A 56 13.31 -2.87 -3.07
N ARG A 57 14.29 -3.22 -2.23
CA ARG A 57 15.36 -4.16 -2.60
C ARG A 57 14.85 -5.54 -3.03
N LYS A 58 13.78 -6.04 -2.40
CA LYS A 58 13.20 -7.34 -2.73
C LYS A 58 12.37 -7.31 -4.01
N ILE A 59 11.65 -6.21 -4.25
CA ILE A 59 10.69 -6.11 -5.36
C ILE A 59 11.27 -5.43 -6.61
N LYS A 60 12.52 -4.93 -6.57
CA LYS A 60 13.14 -4.19 -7.68
C LYS A 60 13.11 -4.90 -9.03
N PHE A 61 13.01 -6.23 -9.04
CA PHE A 61 12.92 -7.03 -10.27
C PHE A 61 11.56 -6.89 -10.98
N LEU A 62 10.52 -6.42 -10.28
CA LEU A 62 9.19 -6.16 -10.81
C LEU A 62 9.10 -4.82 -11.57
N GLY A 63 10.16 -4.00 -11.55
CA GLY A 63 10.22 -2.75 -12.29
C GLY A 63 10.07 -1.50 -11.43
N LYS A 64 9.38 -0.49 -11.95
CA LYS A 64 9.31 0.86 -11.36
C LYS A 64 8.59 0.82 -10.01
N THR A 65 9.25 1.33 -8.96
CA THR A 65 8.61 1.55 -7.65
C THR A 65 8.41 3.04 -7.42
N VAL A 66 7.20 3.44 -7.03
CA VAL A 66 6.83 4.81 -6.67
C VAL A 66 6.43 4.84 -5.21
N VAL A 67 6.89 5.85 -4.47
CA VAL A 67 6.59 6.00 -3.04
C VAL A 67 5.72 7.23 -2.87
N LEU A 68 4.50 7.04 -2.38
CA LEU A 68 3.51 8.09 -2.14
C LEU A 68 3.02 7.96 -0.69
N PRO A 69 3.75 8.49 0.30
CA PRO A 69 3.40 8.31 1.70
C PRO A 69 2.07 8.98 2.08
N GLY A 70 1.36 8.38 3.04
CA GLY A 70 0.10 8.90 3.56
C GLY A 70 -1.12 8.33 2.84
N GLU A 71 -2.30 8.81 3.24
CA GLU A 71 -3.59 8.20 2.86
C GLU A 71 -4.58 9.22 2.27
N ASN A 72 -4.36 10.53 2.48
CA ASN A 72 -5.22 11.63 2.00
C ASN A 72 -6.72 11.35 2.20
N GLU A 73 -7.10 10.77 3.34
CA GLU A 73 -8.42 10.19 3.55
C GLU A 73 -9.52 11.25 3.49
N LEU A 74 -9.34 12.37 4.21
CA LEU A 74 -10.33 13.44 4.29
C LEU A 74 -10.52 14.13 2.93
N GLU A 75 -9.42 14.39 2.22
CA GLU A 75 -9.43 14.94 0.88
C GLU A 75 -10.10 13.99 -0.11
N SER A 76 -9.83 12.69 -0.01
CA SER A 76 -10.44 11.66 -0.88
C SER A 76 -11.94 11.52 -0.65
N LEU A 77 -12.39 11.58 0.61
CA LEU A 77 -13.81 11.60 0.99
C LEU A 77 -14.51 12.84 0.45
N ALA A 78 -13.94 14.02 0.69
CA ALA A 78 -14.50 15.28 0.20
C ALA A 78 -14.56 15.32 -1.33
N ALA A 79 -13.50 14.87 -2.00
CA ALA A 79 -13.45 14.79 -3.46
C ALA A 79 -14.50 13.80 -4.01
N GLY A 80 -14.67 12.64 -3.38
CA GLY A 80 -15.71 11.68 -3.74
C GLY A 80 -17.12 12.26 -3.66
N ALA A 81 -17.45 12.91 -2.55
CA ALA A 81 -18.74 13.59 -2.38
C ALA A 81 -18.95 14.70 -3.42
N LEU A 82 -17.91 15.50 -3.69
CA LEU A 82 -17.97 16.59 -4.66
C LEU A 82 -18.25 16.10 -6.09
N ARG A 83 -17.66 14.96 -6.51
CA ARG A 83 -17.95 14.38 -7.83
C ARG A 83 -19.41 14.01 -8.00
N VAL A 84 -20.05 13.49 -6.94
CA VAL A 84 -21.50 13.21 -6.95
C VAL A 84 -22.32 14.48 -7.06
N LEU A 85 -21.99 15.50 -6.25
CA LEU A 85 -22.71 16.78 -6.27
C LEU A 85 -22.59 17.51 -7.61
N ARG A 86 -21.49 17.29 -8.36
CA ARG A 86 -21.28 17.83 -9.71
C ARG A 86 -21.87 16.98 -10.84
N GLY A 87 -22.41 15.81 -10.53
CA GLY A 87 -22.93 14.87 -11.54
C GLY A 87 -21.83 14.14 -12.35
N GLU A 88 -20.57 14.20 -11.90
CA GLU A 88 -19.43 13.49 -12.51
C GLU A 88 -19.44 11.99 -12.15
N GLU A 89 -20.03 11.65 -10.99
CA GLU A 89 -20.15 10.27 -10.50
C GLU A 89 -21.58 10.00 -9.98
N ARG A 90 -22.12 8.80 -10.22
CA ARG A 90 -23.41 8.40 -9.66
C ARG A 90 -23.23 7.82 -8.26
N ALA A 91 -23.97 8.35 -7.29
CA ALA A 91 -24.02 7.78 -5.95
C ALA A 91 -24.53 6.33 -5.99
N LYS A 92 -23.85 5.43 -5.28
CA LYS A 92 -24.31 4.05 -5.07
C LYS A 92 -25.29 4.01 -3.91
N ILE A 93 -26.40 3.30 -4.07
CA ILE A 93 -27.34 3.01 -2.98
C ILE A 93 -27.02 1.62 -2.45
N TYR A 94 -26.53 1.57 -1.22
CA TYR A 94 -26.24 0.29 -0.55
C TYR A 94 -27.50 -0.19 0.19
N PRO A 95 -27.83 -1.49 0.14
CA PRO A 95 -28.96 -2.02 0.90
C PRO A 95 -28.72 -1.86 2.41
N THR A 96 -29.78 -1.58 3.18
CA THR A 96 -29.75 -1.51 4.64
C THR A 96 -30.30 -2.82 5.23
N GLY A 97 -29.51 -3.59 6.00
CA GLY A 97 -29.93 -4.85 6.66
C GLY A 97 -28.78 -5.66 7.27
N GLU A 98 -29.07 -6.81 7.91
CA GLU A 98 -28.12 -7.65 8.71
C GLU A 98 -26.88 -8.20 7.99
N TYR A 99 -26.73 -7.95 6.69
CA TYR A 99 -25.52 -8.26 5.91
C TYR A 99 -25.05 -7.07 5.07
N ALA A 100 -25.35 -5.85 5.52
CA ALA A 100 -24.70 -4.61 5.10
C ALA A 100 -23.45 -4.35 5.96
#